data_AF-B6VDP9-F1
#
_entry.id   AF-B6VDP9-F1
#
_cell.length_a   1.000
_cell.length_b   1.000
_cell.length_c   1.000
_cell.angle_alpha   90.00
_cell.angle_beta   90.00
_cell.angle_gamma   90.00
#
_symmetry.space_group_name_H-M   'P 1'
#
loop_
_entity.id
_entity.type
_entity.pdbx_description
1 polymer ?
#
loop_
_entity_poly.entity_id
_entity_poly.type
_entity_poly.pdbx_seq_one_letter_code
_entity_poly.pdbx_strand_id
1 'polypeptide(L)'
;QADKYGVPRLAFVNKMDRMGANFLRVVGQVKDRLGANPVPIQIPIGAEEDFQGVVDLVRMKAIYWDEASRGMEYEARDIPEDLVELCDEWREKMVEAAAEANEELMDKYL
;
A
#
# COMPACT_ATOMS: atom_id res chain seq x y z
N GLN A 1 -20.04 12.88 1.91
CA GLN A 1 -19.99 13.67 3.17
C GLN A 1 -18.56 14.10 3.49
N ALA A 2 -17.58 13.20 3.53
CA ALA A 2 -16.18 13.57 3.79
C ALA A 2 -15.61 14.60 2.79
N ASP A 3 -15.89 14.44 1.49
CA ASP A 3 -15.42 15.40 0.46
C ASP A 3 -16.00 16.80 0.68
N LYS A 4 -17.27 16.88 1.09
CA LYS A 4 -17.98 18.14 1.34
C LYS A 4 -17.32 18.97 2.45
N TYR A 5 -16.64 18.33 3.40
CA TYR A 5 -16.01 18.98 4.54
C TYR A 5 -14.48 18.95 4.49
N GLY A 6 -13.88 18.54 3.36
CA GLY A 6 -12.43 18.50 3.20
C GLY A 6 -11.71 17.63 4.23
N VAL A 7 -12.35 16.55 4.70
CA VAL A 7 -11.78 15.70 5.75
C VAL A 7 -10.66 14.84 5.18
N PRO A 8 -9.41 14.91 5.72
CA PRO A 8 -8.33 14.01 5.34
C PRO A 8 -8.69 12.55 5.66
N ARG A 9 -8.33 11.63 4.77
CA ARG A 9 -8.69 10.20 4.89
C ARG A 9 -7.50 9.32 4.62
N LEU A 10 -7.44 8.22 5.38
CA LEU A 10 -6.63 7.04 5.08
C LEU A 10 -7.57 5.88 4.79
N ALA A 11 -7.18 5.02 3.85
CA ALA A 11 -7.92 3.81 3.52
C ALA A 11 -7.22 2.59 4.11
N PHE A 12 -7.99 1.70 4.73
CA PHE A 12 -7.52 0.40 5.18
C PHE A 12 -8.30 -0.69 4.45
N VAL A 13 -7.63 -1.41 3.55
CA VAL A 13 -8.21 -2.55 2.84
C VAL A 13 -8.13 -3.75 3.78
N ASN A 14 -9.23 -4.04 4.46
CA ASN A 14 -9.31 -5.12 5.43
C ASN A 14 -9.68 -6.47 4.77
N LYS A 15 -9.51 -7.57 5.53
CA LYS A 15 -9.89 -8.94 5.18
C LYS A 15 -9.08 -9.52 4.01
N MET A 16 -7.77 -9.26 4.00
CA MET A 16 -6.86 -9.85 3.02
C MET A 16 -6.73 -11.38 3.17
N ASP A 17 -7.17 -11.94 4.30
CA ASP A 17 -7.26 -13.36 4.64
C ASP A 17 -8.43 -14.11 3.97
N ARG A 18 -9.30 -13.43 3.22
CA ARG A 18 -10.56 -14.00 2.71
C ARG A 18 -10.49 -14.35 1.23
N MET A 19 -11.20 -15.41 0.86
CA MET A 19 -11.37 -15.83 -0.54
C MET A 19 -11.80 -14.66 -1.43
N GLY A 20 -11.13 -14.50 -2.57
CA GLY A 20 -11.33 -13.41 -3.51
C GLY A 20 -10.69 -12.08 -3.10
N ALA A 21 -9.83 -12.06 -2.07
CA ALA A 21 -9.07 -10.89 -1.68
C ALA A 21 -8.15 -10.44 -2.81
N ASN A 22 -8.31 -9.18 -3.23
CA ASN A 22 -7.48 -8.58 -4.26
C ASN A 22 -7.31 -7.09 -3.99
N PHE A 23 -6.15 -6.73 -3.45
CA PHE A 23 -5.84 -5.37 -3.03
C PHE A 23 -5.84 -4.38 -4.19
N LEU A 24 -5.13 -4.70 -5.29
CA LEU A 24 -5.01 -3.80 -6.44
C LEU A 24 -6.37 -3.57 -7.14
N ARG A 25 -7.26 -4.57 -7.13
CA ARG A 25 -8.65 -4.39 -7.60
C ARG A 25 -9.41 -3.39 -6.74
N VAL A 26 -9.23 -3.41 -5.41
CA VAL A 26 -9.84 -2.43 -4.51
C VAL A 26 -9.26 -1.04 -4.74
N VAL A 27 -7.95 -0.91 -4.94
CA VAL A 27 -7.30 0.35 -5.31
C VAL A 27 -7.93 0.92 -6.59
N GLY A 28 -8.09 0.10 -7.64
CA GLY A 28 -8.78 0.50 -8.87
C GLY A 28 -10.22 0.94 -8.63
N GLN A 29 -10.98 0.21 -7.81
CA GLN A 29 -12.35 0.59 -7.46
C GLN A 29 -12.45 1.92 -6.70
N VAL A 30 -11.48 2.23 -5.83
CA VAL A 30 -11.41 3.54 -5.15
C VAL A 30 -11.24 4.66 -6.18
N LYS A 31 -10.38 4.46 -7.19
CA LYS A 31 -10.22 5.41 -8.28
C LYS A 31 -11.49 5.54 -9.12
N ASP A 32 -11.98 4.42 -9.66
CA ASP A 32 -13.04 4.44 -10.68
C ASP A 32 -14.43 4.72 -10.11
N ARG A 33 -14.74 4.24 -8.90
CA ARG A 33 -16.08 4.34 -8.31
C ARG A 33 -16.22 5.53 -7.36
N LEU A 34 -15.16 5.88 -6.64
CA LEU A 34 -15.20 7.01 -5.69
C LEU A 34 -14.62 8.29 -6.30
N GLY A 35 -13.99 8.22 -7.48
CA GLY A 35 -13.34 9.39 -8.11
C GLY A 35 -12.18 9.94 -7.28
N ALA A 36 -11.59 9.12 -6.41
CA ALA A 36 -10.48 9.52 -5.56
C ALA A 36 -9.13 9.25 -6.25
N ASN A 37 -8.06 9.82 -5.70
CA ASN A 37 -6.68 9.51 -6.10
C ASN A 37 -6.02 8.59 -5.04
N PRO A 38 -6.21 7.26 -5.10
CA PRO A 38 -5.61 6.36 -4.12
C PRO A 38 -4.10 6.23 -4.37
N VAL A 39 -3.32 6.42 -3.31
CA VAL A 39 -1.87 6.21 -3.32
C VAL A 39 -1.54 5.05 -2.39
N PRO A 40 -1.27 3.84 -2.91
CA PRO A 40 -0.81 2.73 -2.09
C PRO A 40 0.53 3.06 -1.43
N ILE A 41 0.62 2.86 -0.13
CA ILE A 41 1.87 2.94 0.66
C ILE A 41 2.36 1.55 1.11
N GLN A 42 1.54 0.53 0.85
CA GLN A 42 1.79 -0.86 1.21
C GLN A 42 1.28 -1.78 0.10
N ILE A 43 1.94 -2.93 -0.06
CA ILE A 43 1.52 -4.03 -0.95
C ILE A 43 1.40 -5.31 -0.10
N PRO A 44 0.27 -6.05 -0.15
CA PRO A 44 0.14 -7.29 0.61
C PRO A 44 1.09 -8.38 0.09
N ILE A 45 1.58 -9.21 1.01
CA ILE A 45 2.34 -10.41 0.70
C ILE A 45 1.39 -11.60 0.78
N GLY A 46 1.15 -12.22 -0.37
CA GLY A 46 0.10 -13.22 -0.53
C GLY A 46 -1.32 -12.64 -0.45
N ALA A 47 -2.31 -13.52 -0.52
CA ALA A 47 -3.72 -13.20 -0.40
C ALA A 47 -4.48 -14.44 0.08
N GLU A 48 -5.70 -14.24 0.57
CA GLU A 48 -6.53 -15.33 1.08
C GLU A 48 -5.81 -16.07 2.22
N GLU A 49 -5.80 -17.40 2.20
CA GLU A 49 -5.10 -18.21 3.21
C GLU A 49 -3.57 -18.04 3.20
N ASP A 50 -3.00 -17.56 2.09
CA ASP A 50 -1.57 -17.29 1.94
C ASP A 50 -1.18 -15.86 2.35
N PHE A 51 -2.10 -15.06 2.89
CA PHE A 51 -1.78 -13.71 3.36
C PHE A 51 -0.87 -13.77 4.60
N GLN A 52 0.34 -13.25 4.48
CA GLN A 52 1.39 -13.40 5.51
C GLN A 52 1.91 -12.08 6.06
N GLY A 53 1.66 -10.97 5.36
CA GLY A 53 2.34 -9.72 5.67
C GLY A 53 2.05 -8.61 4.67
N VAL A 54 2.81 -7.53 4.80
CA VAL A 54 2.79 -6.42 3.83
C VAL A 54 4.20 -5.95 3.55
N VAL A 55 4.46 -5.48 2.34
CA VAL A 55 5.62 -4.66 2.02
C VAL A 55 5.30 -3.21 2.35
N ASP A 56 6.17 -2.57 3.13
CA ASP A 56 6.20 -1.12 3.33
C ASP A 56 6.99 -0.47 2.19
N LEU A 57 6.31 0.28 1.31
CA LEU A 57 6.93 0.91 0.14
C LEU A 57 7.81 2.13 0.51
N VAL A 58 7.59 2.72 1.68
CA VAL A 58 8.39 3.86 2.15
C VAL A 58 9.77 3.37 2.59
N ARG A 59 9.79 2.26 3.33
CA ARG A 59 11.03 1.65 3.85
C ARG A 59 11.66 0.63 2.90
N MET A 60 10.90 0.15 1.92
CA MET A 60 11.25 -0.97 1.05
C MET A 60 11.65 -2.22 1.83
N LYS A 61 10.77 -2.63 2.75
CA LYS A 61 10.92 -3.83 3.58
C LYS A 61 9.62 -4.61 3.67
N ALA A 62 9.74 -5.93 3.62
CA ALA A 62 8.64 -6.84 3.89
C ALA A 62 8.45 -7.00 5.40
N ILE A 63 7.24 -6.77 5.88
CA ILE A 63 6.84 -6.90 7.28
C ILE A 63 5.99 -8.15 7.42
N TYR A 64 6.46 -9.07 8.26
CA TYR A 64 5.75 -10.28 8.65
C TYR A 64 5.42 -10.19 10.13
N TRP A 65 4.20 -10.54 10.50
CA TRP A 65 3.78 -10.57 11.91
C TRP A 65 3.86 -11.99 12.44
N ASP A 66 4.34 -12.13 13.67
CA ASP A 66 4.27 -13.40 14.37
C ASP A 66 2.85 -13.63 14.91
N GLU A 67 2.20 -14.70 14.43
CA GLU A 67 0.87 -15.10 14.89
C GLU A 67 0.86 -15.45 16.38
N ALA A 68 1.95 -16.03 16.90
CA ALA A 68 2.02 -16.43 18.31
C ALA A 68 2.01 -15.22 19.25
N SER A 69 2.67 -14.12 18.85
CA SER A 69 2.63 -12.84 19.56
C SER A 69 1.32 -12.04 19.37
N ARG A 70 0.37 -12.54 18.57
CA ARG A 70 -0.81 -11.77 18.11
C ARG A 70 -0.43 -10.43 17.46
N GLY A 71 0.68 -10.42 16.73
CA GLY A 71 1.19 -9.24 16.02
C GLY A 71 1.82 -8.16 16.90
N MET A 72 2.17 -8.46 18.16
CA MET A 72 2.99 -7.55 18.97
C MET A 72 4.43 -7.50 18.49
N GLU A 73 4.92 -8.61 17.94
CA GLU A 73 6.23 -8.70 17.32
C GLU A 73 6.08 -8.83 15.80
N TYR A 74 6.99 -8.20 15.08
CA TYR A 74 7.09 -8.30 13.64
C TYR A 74 8.56 -8.42 13.23
N GLU A 75 8.78 -9.02 12.07
CA GLU A 75 10.09 -9.11 11.44
C GLU A 75 10.09 -8.30 10.15
N ALA A 76 11.09 -7.44 9.98
CA ALA A 76 11.34 -6.73 8.73
C ALA A 76 12.42 -7.47 7.94
N ARG A 77 12.05 -7.96 6.75
CA ARG A 77 12.90 -8.70 5.83
C ARG A 77 13.06 -7.96 4.50
N ASP A 78 13.90 -8.49 3.63
CA ASP A 78 13.94 -8.07 2.24
C ASP A 78 12.66 -8.46 1.51
N ILE A 79 12.31 -7.69 0.49
CA ILE A 79 11.09 -7.91 -0.30
C ILE A 79 11.24 -9.24 -1.07
N PRO A 80 10.22 -10.12 -1.06
CA PRO A 80 10.21 -11.33 -1.88
C PRO A 80 10.47 -11.03 -3.35
N GLU A 81 11.28 -11.86 -4.01
CA GLU A 81 11.73 -11.63 -5.40
C GLU A 81 10.57 -11.44 -6.38
N ASP A 82 9.46 -12.17 -6.18
CA ASP A 82 8.24 -12.10 -6.99
C ASP A 82 7.45 -10.79 -6.82
N LEU A 83 7.72 -10.03 -5.76
CA LEU A 83 7.07 -8.76 -5.47
C LEU A 83 7.95 -7.54 -5.76
N VAL A 84 9.26 -7.71 -5.99
CA VAL A 84 10.20 -6.58 -6.16
C VAL A 84 9.74 -5.65 -7.29
N GLU A 85 9.50 -6.19 -8.49
CA GLU A 85 9.11 -5.38 -9.65
C GLU A 85 7.81 -4.61 -9.40
N LEU A 86 6.82 -5.27 -8.79
CA LEU A 86 5.54 -4.65 -8.44
C LEU A 86 5.74 -3.55 -7.38
N CYS A 87 6.53 -3.81 -6.35
CA CYS A 87 6.81 -2.84 -5.29
C CYS A 87 7.58 -1.63 -5.82
N ASP A 88 8.53 -1.83 -6.73
CA ASP A 88 9.26 -0.74 -7.37
C ASP A 88 8.31 0.14 -8.22
N GLU A 89 7.44 -0.47 -9.03
CA GLU A 89 6.42 0.26 -9.81
C GLU A 89 5.52 1.11 -8.91
N TRP A 90 4.99 0.52 -7.84
CA TRP A 90 4.09 1.25 -6.94
C TRP A 90 4.82 2.26 -6.07
N ARG A 91 6.10 2.03 -5.75
CA ARG A 91 6.94 3.01 -5.07
C ARG A 91 7.20 4.22 -5.94
N GLU A 92 7.50 4.03 -7.22
CA GLU A 92 7.69 5.14 -8.17
C GLU A 92 6.44 6.02 -8.21
N LYS A 93 5.25 5.43 -8.41
CA LYS A 93 3.96 6.15 -8.37
C LYS A 93 3.71 6.87 -7.04
N MET A 94 4.09 6.25 -5.92
CA MET A 94 3.95 6.85 -4.60
C MET A 94 4.88 8.06 -4.44
N VAL A 95 6.12 7.97 -4.94
CA VAL A 95 7.11 9.07 -4.89
C VAL A 95 6.68 10.20 -5.82
N GLU A 96 6.19 9.91 -7.02
CA GLU A 96 5.62 10.88 -7.95
C GLU A 96 4.48 11.67 -7.28
N ALA A 97 3.51 10.97 -6.69
CA ALA A 97 2.39 11.60 -5.97
C ALA A 97 2.85 12.43 -4.76
N ALA A 98 3.95 12.05 -4.11
CA ALA A 98 4.54 12.83 -3.03
C ALA A 98 5.24 14.10 -3.56
N ALA A 99 5.87 14.02 -4.73
CA ALA A 99 6.55 15.14 -5.38
C ALA A 99 5.57 16.23 -5.82
N GLU A 100 4.34 15.87 -6.21
CA GLU A 100 3.26 16.81 -6.54
C GLU A 100 2.85 17.74 -5.38
N ALA A 101 3.29 17.46 -4.14
CA ALA A 101 2.92 18.27 -2.98
C ALA A 101 3.48 19.70 -3.03
N ASN A 102 4.64 19.93 -3.67
CA ASN A 102 5.19 21.27 -3.91
C ASN A 102 6.26 21.29 -5.02
N GLU A 103 6.54 22.48 -5.54
CA GLU A 103 7.49 22.71 -6.65
C GLU A 103 8.91 22.23 -6.34
N GLU A 104 9.41 22.44 -5.12
CA GLU A 104 10.77 22.00 -4.72
C GLU A 104 10.92 20.47 -4.81
N LEU A 105 9.90 19.72 -4.40
CA LEU A 105 9.90 18.26 -4.49
C LEU A 105 9.71 17.76 -5.92
N MET A 106 8.87 18.42 -6.72
CA MET A 106 8.69 18.12 -8.14
C MET A 106 9.99 18.31 -8.92
N ASP A 107 10.68 19.43 -8.71
CA ASP A 107 11.97 19.72 -9.37
C ASP A 107 13.07 18.73 -9.00
N LYS A 108 13.00 18.15 -7.79
CA LYS A 108 13.95 17.12 -7.35
C LYS A 108 13.63 15.72 -7.91
N TYR A 109 12.38 15.48 -8.29
CA TYR A 109 11.92 14.22 -8.85
C TYR A 109 12.24 14.10 -10.34
N LEU A 110 12.11 15.20 -11.09
CA LEU A 110 12.43 15.32 -12.52
C LEU A 110 13.94 15.27 -12.80
#